data_AF-A0A356GT60-F1
#
_entry.id   AF-A0A356GT60-F1
#
_cell.length_a   1.000
_cell.length_b   1.000
_cell.length_c   1.000
_cell.angle_alpha   90.00
_cell.angle_beta   90.00
_cell.angle_gamma   90.00
#
_symmetry.space_group_name_H-M   'P 1'
#
loop_
_entity.id
_entity.type
_entity.pdbx_description
1 polymer ?
#
loop_
_entity_poly.entity_id
_entity_poly.type
_entity_poly.pdbx_seq_one_letter_code
_entity_poly.pdbx_strand_id
1 'polypeptide(L)'
;MFMKSGAYRFFLFAGAVAVLVALLKLLNWLPLAAQKDLLREYRDLEDARTASGIHQALAPSYFPQNLSWPPSTIFAQGTPFPALVMEFERIGGKETVLIISQAESETFFPRERIPFRQVKERVPYSLKGREALLEVGVGPQDEPCAGIEWREGRTRIVVRAKTSPFELIKIAESMLR
;
A
#
# COMPACT_ATOMS: atom_id res chain seq x y z
N MET A 1 -53.04 -28.59 -31.72
CA MET A 1 -51.78 -27.91 -32.10
C MET A 1 -51.02 -27.57 -30.82
N PHE A 2 -50.22 -28.54 -30.35
CA PHE A 2 -49.50 -28.53 -29.08
C PHE A 2 -48.11 -27.90 -29.29
N MET A 3 -47.96 -26.59 -29.05
CA MET A 3 -46.65 -25.93 -29.08
C MET A 3 -46.68 -24.63 -28.26
N LYS A 4 -47.08 -24.71 -26.98
CA LYS A 4 -47.07 -23.54 -26.07
C LYS A 4 -46.37 -23.77 -24.72
N SER A 5 -46.09 -25.01 -24.31
CA SER A 5 -45.51 -25.31 -22.99
C SER A 5 -43.98 -25.19 -22.94
N GLY A 6 -43.27 -25.48 -24.04
CA GLY A 6 -41.80 -25.42 -24.10
C GLY A 6 -41.25 -23.99 -24.03
N ALA A 7 -41.84 -23.07 -24.79
CA ALA A 7 -41.43 -21.67 -24.80
C ALA A 7 -41.65 -21.00 -23.43
N TYR A 8 -42.77 -21.29 -22.77
CA TYR A 8 -43.07 -20.76 -21.43
C TYR A 8 -42.07 -21.23 -20.37
N ARG A 9 -41.71 -22.52 -20.38
CA ARG A 9 -40.67 -23.07 -19.48
C ARG A 9 -39.30 -22.46 -19.75
N PHE A 10 -38.97 -22.20 -21.02
CA PHE A 10 -37.73 -21.53 -21.39
C PHE A 10 -37.69 -20.08 -20.88
N PHE A 11 -38.76 -19.30 -21.06
CA PHE A 11 -38.83 -17.94 -20.54
C PHE A 11 -38.78 -17.87 -19.01
N LEU A 12 -39.40 -18.83 -18.31
CA LEU A 12 -39.29 -18.92 -16.84
C LEU A 12 -37.85 -19.23 -16.39
N PHE A 13 -37.17 -20.16 -17.08
CA PHE A 13 -35.77 -20.47 -16.79
C PHE A 13 -34.86 -19.27 -17.06
N ALA A 14 -35.02 -18.60 -18.20
CA ALA A 14 -34.25 -17.41 -18.55
C ALA A 14 -34.48 -16.27 -17.55
N GLY A 15 -35.74 -16.07 -17.10
CA GLY A 15 -36.08 -15.12 -16.06
C GLY A 15 -35.40 -15.44 -14.72
N ALA A 16 -35.43 -16.69 -14.29
CA ALA A 16 -34.75 -17.13 -13.07
C ALA A 16 -33.23 -16.93 -13.14
N VAL A 17 -32.61 -17.22 -14.28
CA VAL A 17 -31.17 -16.98 -14.51
C VAL A 17 -30.86 -15.48 -14.50
N ALA A 18 -31.69 -14.64 -15.11
CA ALA A 18 -31.50 -13.19 -15.11
C ALA A 18 -31.59 -12.61 -13.69
N VAL A 19 -32.55 -13.06 -12.88
CA VAL A 19 -32.67 -12.68 -11.46
C VAL A 19 -31.44 -13.14 -10.68
N LEU A 20 -30.98 -14.38 -10.89
CA LEU A 20 -29.78 -14.89 -10.23
C LEU A 20 -28.53 -14.09 -10.59
N VAL A 21 -28.35 -13.73 -11.86
CA VAL A 21 -27.23 -12.90 -12.34
C VAL A 21 -27.31 -11.48 -11.75
N ALA A 22 -28.50 -10.89 -11.66
CA ALA A 22 -28.70 -9.59 -11.03
C ALA A 22 -28.34 -9.65 -9.53
N LEU A 23 -28.75 -10.72 -8.83
CA LEU A 23 -28.44 -10.93 -7.42
C LEU A 23 -26.93 -11.12 -7.19
N LEU A 24 -26.29 -11.93 -8.02
CA LEU A 24 -24.84 -12.15 -7.99
C LEU A 24 -24.08 -10.85 -8.27
N LYS A 25 -24.52 -10.04 -9.24
CA LYS A 25 -23.93 -8.72 -9.48
C LYS A 25 -24.06 -7.80 -8.27
N LEU A 26 -25.22 -7.81 -7.60
CA LEU A 26 -25.44 -6.99 -6.40
C LEU A 26 -24.55 -7.43 -5.23
N LEU A 27 -24.47 -8.74 -4.99
CA LEU A 27 -23.61 -9.32 -3.95
C LEU A 27 -22.13 -9.13 -4.24
N ASN A 28 -21.72 -9.14 -5.52
CA ASN A 28 -20.34 -8.86 -5.90
C ASN A 28 -19.99 -7.37 -5.80
N TRP A 29 -20.99 -6.47 -5.82
CA TRP A 29 -20.78 -5.02 -5.71
C TRP A 29 -20.59 -4.54 -4.26
N LEU A 30 -21.25 -5.18 -3.30
CA LEU A 30 -21.14 -4.92 -1.85
C LEU A 30 -19.69 -4.95 -1.30
N PRO A 31 -18.87 -5.98 -1.55
CA PRO A 31 -17.50 -6.02 -1.05
C PRO A 31 -16.61 -4.94 -1.68
N LEU A 32 -16.88 -4.52 -2.92
CA LEU A 32 -16.12 -3.48 -3.61
C LEU A 32 -16.43 -2.06 -3.12
N ALA A 33 -17.66 -1.81 -2.64
CA ALA A 33 -18.05 -0.52 -2.07
C ALA A 33 -17.51 -0.31 -0.64
N ALA A 34 -17.38 -1.39 0.15
CA ALA A 34 -16.84 -1.33 1.51
C ALA A 34 -15.31 -1.24 1.58
N GLN A 35 -14.60 -1.49 0.47
CA GLN A 35 -13.13 -1.61 0.44
C GLN A 35 -12.39 -0.30 0.15
N LYS A 36 -13.09 0.79 -0.15
CA LYS A 36 -12.47 2.06 -0.58
C LYS A 36 -12.15 3.04 0.56
N ASP A 37 -12.71 2.85 1.76
CA ASP A 37 -12.50 3.73 2.94
C ASP A 37 -11.69 3.06 4.07
N LEU A 38 -10.86 2.06 3.75
CA LEU A 38 -10.14 1.29 4.78
C LEU A 38 -8.97 2.07 5.38
N LEU A 39 -8.23 2.85 4.58
CA LEU A 39 -7.15 3.71 5.06
C LEU A 39 -7.70 5.05 5.55
N ARG A 40 -7.70 5.25 6.86
CA ARG A 40 -8.08 6.51 7.48
C ARG A 40 -6.85 7.36 7.75
N GLU A 41 -6.97 8.66 7.53
CA GLU A 41 -5.92 9.63 7.88
C GLU A 41 -5.96 9.97 9.38
N TYR A 42 -4.78 10.07 9.99
CA TYR A 42 -4.56 10.39 11.38
C TYR A 42 -3.57 11.55 11.51
N ARG A 43 -3.76 12.37 12.54
CA ARG A 43 -2.87 13.51 12.85
C ARG A 43 -1.66 13.10 13.68
N ASP A 44 -1.75 11.97 14.37
CA ASP A 44 -0.76 11.51 15.32
C ASP A 44 -0.39 10.04 15.05
N LEU A 45 0.88 9.72 15.27
CA LEU A 45 1.42 8.39 15.00
C LEU A 45 0.92 7.35 16.01
N GLU A 46 0.74 7.71 17.28
CA GLU A 46 0.25 6.79 18.31
C GLU A 46 -1.23 6.46 18.10
N ASP A 47 -2.04 7.43 17.67
CA ASP A 47 -3.44 7.18 17.29
C ASP A 47 -3.51 6.21 16.09
N ALA A 48 -2.70 6.45 15.06
CA ALA A 48 -2.62 5.59 13.87
C ALA A 48 -2.14 4.16 14.21
N ARG A 49 -1.15 4.06 15.10
CA ARG A 49 -0.62 2.80 15.61
C ARG A 49 -1.69 2.02 16.37
N THR A 50 -2.41 2.69 17.26
CA THR A 50 -3.51 2.09 18.04
C THR A 50 -4.62 1.60 17.11
N ALA A 51 -5.00 2.41 16.11
CA ALA A 51 -6.06 2.06 15.17
C ALA A 51 -5.69 0.92 14.21
N SER A 52 -4.41 0.81 13.81
CA SER A 52 -3.94 -0.28 12.95
C SER A 52 -3.70 -1.58 13.69
N GLY A 53 -3.48 -1.54 15.00
CA GLY A 53 -3.04 -2.71 15.78
C GLY A 53 -1.56 -3.07 15.56
N ILE A 54 -0.80 -2.23 14.85
CA ILE A 54 0.65 -2.44 14.65
C ILE A 54 1.37 -2.08 15.94
N HIS A 55 1.98 -3.05 16.60
CA HIS A 55 2.63 -2.82 17.89
C HIS A 55 3.91 -1.98 17.81
N GLN A 56 4.61 -1.98 16.68
CA GLN A 56 5.86 -1.23 16.53
C GLN A 56 5.84 -0.47 15.20
N ALA A 57 5.49 0.81 15.26
CA ALA A 57 5.60 1.70 14.11
C ALA A 57 7.06 2.06 13.88
N LEU A 58 7.69 1.48 12.85
CA LEU A 58 9.04 1.83 12.46
C LEU A 58 9.11 3.22 11.82
N ALA A 59 9.73 4.16 12.51
CA ALA A 59 10.11 5.47 11.99
C ALA A 59 11.65 5.59 11.94
N PRO A 60 12.22 6.30 10.95
CA PRO A 60 13.66 6.41 10.82
C PRO A 60 14.23 7.31 11.92
N SER A 61 15.38 6.96 12.47
CA SER A 61 16.11 7.83 13.39
C SER A 61 17.07 8.78 12.66
N TYR A 62 17.47 8.42 11.43
CA TYR A 62 18.20 9.28 10.52
C TYR A 62 17.21 9.99 9.58
N PHE A 63 17.11 11.32 9.71
CA PHE A 63 16.32 12.16 8.83
C PHE A 63 17.24 13.02 7.95
N PRO A 64 17.24 12.81 6.62
CA PRO A 64 17.90 13.71 5.68
C PRO A 64 17.42 15.15 5.87
N GLN A 65 18.33 16.12 5.70
CA GLN A 65 18.06 17.54 5.95
C GLN A 65 16.98 18.15 5.02
N ASN A 66 16.59 17.44 3.97
CA ASN A 66 15.59 17.89 2.99
C ASN A 66 14.18 17.35 3.26
N LEU A 67 13.98 16.52 4.30
CA LEU A 67 12.68 15.97 4.68
C LEU A 67 12.08 16.75 5.86
N SER A 68 10.78 16.99 5.78
CA SER A 68 10.00 17.53 6.90
C SER A 68 9.73 16.43 7.93
N TRP A 69 9.91 16.76 9.21
CA TRP A 69 9.43 15.97 10.35
C TRP A 69 8.47 16.84 11.18
N PRO A 70 7.34 16.31 11.69
CA PRO A 70 6.81 14.94 11.59
C PRO A 70 6.38 14.51 10.17
N PRO A 71 5.95 13.24 9.95
CA PRO A 71 5.32 12.86 8.67
C PRO A 71 4.18 13.84 8.34
N SER A 72 4.06 14.21 7.07
CA SER A 72 3.00 15.14 6.61
C SER A 72 1.62 14.48 6.68
N THR A 73 1.58 13.17 6.40
CA THR A 73 0.34 12.40 6.39
C THR A 73 0.58 11.02 6.97
N ILE A 74 -0.35 10.56 7.82
CA ILE A 74 -0.31 9.24 8.42
C ILE A 74 -1.62 8.54 8.09
N PHE A 75 -1.57 7.40 7.42
CA PHE A 75 -2.74 6.57 7.15
C PHE A 75 -2.64 5.27 7.92
N ALA A 76 -3.76 4.83 8.49
CA ALA A 76 -3.82 3.53 9.16
C ALA A 76 -5.15 2.81 8.91
N GLN A 77 -5.08 1.49 8.95
CA GLN A 77 -6.22 0.60 8.90
C GLN A 77 -5.97 -0.62 9.80
N GLY A 78 -7.01 -1.11 10.47
CA GLY A 78 -6.98 -2.38 11.21
C GLY A 78 -7.65 -3.52 10.45
N THR A 79 -8.57 -3.21 9.55
CA THR A 79 -9.33 -4.17 8.74
C THR A 79 -9.17 -3.85 7.25
N PRO A 80 -9.24 -4.86 6.35
CA PRO A 80 -9.26 -6.31 6.62
C PRO A 80 -7.90 -6.85 7.10
N PHE A 81 -6.86 -6.02 7.14
CA PHE A 81 -5.56 -6.34 7.71
C PHE A 81 -4.93 -5.07 8.33
N PRO A 82 -4.04 -5.22 9.34
CA PRO A 82 -3.23 -4.12 9.86
C PRO A 82 -2.37 -3.48 8.77
N ALA A 83 -2.48 -2.17 8.59
CA ALA A 83 -1.52 -1.39 7.83
C ALA A 83 -1.36 0.03 8.37
N LEU A 84 -0.15 0.57 8.21
CA LEU A 84 0.27 1.92 8.56
C LEU A 84 1.13 2.47 7.43
N VAL A 85 0.81 3.66 6.95
CA VAL A 85 1.56 4.38 5.92
C VAL A 85 1.92 5.76 6.47
N MET A 86 3.19 6.11 6.39
CA MET A 86 3.69 7.45 6.71
C MET A 86 4.25 8.07 5.43
N GLU A 87 3.76 9.27 5.11
CA GLU A 87 4.23 10.08 4.00
C GLU A 87 5.05 11.26 4.53
N PHE A 88 6.16 11.56 3.86
CA PHE A 88 7.04 12.67 4.23
C PHE A 88 7.25 13.57 3.02
N GLU A 89 7.05 14.86 3.25
CA GLU A 89 7.26 15.91 2.26
C GLU A 89 8.66 16.51 2.34
N ARG A 90 9.08 17.14 1.24
CA ARG A 90 10.29 17.96 1.21
C ARG A 90 10.08 19.26 2.01
N ILE A 91 11.12 19.73 2.69
CA ILE A 91 11.09 21.04 3.36
C ILE A 91 10.81 22.15 2.33
N GLY A 92 9.80 22.98 2.61
CA GLY A 92 9.39 24.10 1.75
C GLY A 92 8.60 23.69 0.50
N GLY A 93 8.22 22.42 0.36
CA GLY A 93 7.38 21.90 -0.72
C GLY A 93 6.18 21.12 -0.20
N LYS A 94 5.33 20.64 -1.13
CA LYS A 94 4.20 19.72 -0.86
C LYS A 94 4.37 18.37 -1.56
N GLU A 95 5.60 18.08 -1.98
CA GLU A 95 5.90 16.87 -2.72
C GLU A 95 6.28 15.76 -1.74
N THR A 96 5.53 14.66 -1.75
CA THR A 96 5.89 13.43 -1.04
C THR A 96 7.14 12.82 -1.65
N VAL A 97 8.20 12.74 -0.86
CA VAL A 97 9.55 12.31 -1.29
C VAL A 97 10.02 11.07 -0.54
N LEU A 98 9.36 10.68 0.55
CA LEU A 98 9.59 9.43 1.28
C LEU A 98 8.25 8.86 1.73
N ILE A 99 8.09 7.55 1.59
CA ILE A 99 6.94 6.79 2.08
C ILE A 99 7.44 5.55 2.79
N ILE A 100 6.88 5.32 3.97
CA ILE A 100 7.12 4.13 4.77
C ILE A 100 5.78 3.43 4.94
N SER A 101 5.69 2.19 4.46
CA SER A 101 4.51 1.35 4.57
C SER A 101 4.84 0.12 5.42
N GLN A 102 3.97 -0.19 6.37
CA GLN A 102 4.02 -1.38 7.21
C GLN A 102 2.66 -2.06 7.10
N ALA A 103 2.60 -3.32 6.65
CA ALA A 103 1.34 -4.05 6.52
C ALA A 103 1.53 -5.55 6.68
N GLU A 104 0.50 -6.25 7.16
CA GLU A 104 0.49 -7.72 7.15
C GLU A 104 0.10 -8.32 5.79
N SER A 105 -0.31 -7.49 4.83
CA SER A 105 -0.68 -7.93 3.48
C SER A 105 0.49 -7.81 2.50
N GLU A 106 0.74 -8.88 1.75
CA GLU A 106 1.75 -8.92 0.69
C GLU A 106 1.38 -8.05 -0.52
N THR A 107 0.10 -7.89 -0.78
CA THR A 107 -0.40 -7.15 -1.95
C THR A 107 -0.60 -5.67 -1.65
N PHE A 108 -0.60 -5.29 -0.37
CA PHE A 108 -0.74 -3.90 0.02
C PHE A 108 0.56 -3.14 -0.20
N PHE A 109 0.51 -2.14 -1.07
CA PHE A 109 1.54 -1.12 -1.15
C PHE A 109 0.98 0.14 -1.81
N PRO A 110 1.20 1.35 -1.25
CA PRO A 110 0.76 2.61 -1.84
C PRO A 110 1.64 3.01 -3.05
N ARG A 111 1.65 2.20 -4.12
CA ARG A 111 2.53 2.38 -5.31
C ARG A 111 2.34 3.71 -6.00
N GLU A 112 1.14 4.27 -5.88
CA GLU A 112 0.67 5.42 -6.65
C GLU A 112 1.33 6.74 -6.23
N ARG A 113 1.86 6.82 -5.01
CA ARG A 113 2.38 8.08 -4.45
C ARG A 113 3.83 8.37 -4.83
N ILE A 114 4.69 7.34 -4.83
CA ILE A 114 6.06 7.41 -5.39
C ILE A 114 6.19 6.31 -6.44
N PRO A 115 5.72 6.57 -7.67
CA PRO A 115 5.79 5.59 -8.75
C PRO A 115 7.21 5.52 -9.32
N PHE A 116 7.66 4.31 -9.62
CA PHE A 116 8.79 4.12 -10.53
C PHE A 116 8.29 4.27 -11.95
N ARG A 117 8.91 5.16 -12.73
CA ARG A 117 8.72 5.15 -14.18
C ARG A 117 9.42 3.94 -14.79
N GLN A 118 10.64 3.66 -14.29
CA GLN A 118 11.42 2.50 -14.71
C GLN A 118 12.25 2.00 -13.53
N VAL A 119 12.11 0.71 -13.23
CA VAL A 119 13.04 -0.01 -12.35
C VAL A 119 14.23 -0.44 -13.20
N LYS A 120 15.42 0.04 -12.86
CA LYS A 120 16.67 -0.33 -13.53
C LYS A 120 17.26 -1.61 -12.95
N GLU A 121 17.13 -1.78 -11.64
CA GLU A 121 17.74 -2.89 -10.93
C GLU A 121 16.88 -3.37 -9.77
N ARG A 122 16.95 -4.68 -9.51
CA ARG A 122 16.40 -5.33 -8.32
C ARG A 122 17.45 -6.26 -7.76
N VAL A 123 17.94 -5.98 -6.57
CA VAL A 123 19.02 -6.75 -5.95
C VAL A 123 18.62 -7.21 -4.56
N PRO A 124 18.85 -8.50 -4.23
CA PRO A 124 18.87 -8.93 -2.84
C PRO A 124 19.89 -8.09 -2.06
N TYR A 125 19.52 -7.64 -0.87
CA TYR A 125 20.34 -6.81 0.00
C TYR A 125 20.23 -7.31 1.45
N SER A 126 21.32 -7.26 2.19
CA SER A 126 21.31 -7.59 3.62
C SER A 126 21.17 -6.30 4.44
N LEU A 127 19.96 -6.01 4.92
CA LEU A 127 19.68 -4.82 5.72
C LEU A 127 19.90 -5.12 7.20
N LYS A 128 21.08 -4.80 7.73
CA LYS A 128 21.50 -5.18 9.10
C LYS A 128 21.18 -6.65 9.43
N GLY A 129 21.57 -7.56 8.54
CA GLY A 129 21.35 -9.00 8.70
C GLY A 129 19.96 -9.51 8.31
N ARG A 130 19.04 -8.64 7.89
CA ARG A 130 17.73 -9.03 7.35
C ARG A 130 17.79 -9.20 5.84
N GLU A 131 17.08 -10.20 5.33
CA GLU A 131 16.87 -10.34 3.90
C GLU A 131 15.95 -9.22 3.41
N ALA A 132 16.46 -8.39 2.52
CA ALA A 132 15.75 -7.29 1.91
C ALA A 132 15.86 -7.34 0.38
N LEU A 133 14.90 -6.73 -0.30
CA LEU A 133 14.95 -6.49 -1.73
C LEU A 133 15.09 -5.00 -1.99
N LEU A 134 16.19 -4.60 -2.63
CA LEU A 134 16.45 -3.22 -3.03
C LEU A 134 16.03 -3.04 -4.50
N GLU A 135 15.15 -2.08 -4.76
CA GLU A 135 14.76 -1.61 -6.08
C GLU A 135 15.44 -0.26 -6.37
N VAL A 136 16.10 -0.15 -7.51
CA VAL A 136 16.75 1.09 -7.96
C VAL A 136 16.21 1.48 -9.33
N GLY A 137 15.93 2.76 -9.54
CA GLY A 137 15.33 3.21 -10.78
C GLY A 137 15.18 4.71 -10.86
N VAL A 138 14.26 5.12 -11.72
CA VAL A 138 13.94 6.53 -11.97
C VAL A 138 12.44 6.78 -11.83
N GLY A 139 12.11 7.95 -11.30
CA GLY A 139 10.75 8.45 -11.18
C GLY A 139 10.22 9.07 -12.48
N PRO A 140 8.99 9.61 -12.45
CA PRO A 140 8.35 10.21 -13.62
C PRO A 140 9.12 11.40 -14.23
N GLN A 141 9.80 12.19 -13.39
CA GLN A 141 10.53 13.40 -13.76
C GLN A 141 12.04 13.15 -13.96
N ASP A 142 12.43 11.90 -14.26
CA ASP A 142 13.84 11.49 -14.37
C ASP A 142 14.65 11.64 -13.08
N GLU A 143 13.98 11.81 -11.94
CA GLU A 143 14.60 11.86 -10.63
C GLU A 143 15.04 10.47 -10.15
N PRO A 144 16.12 10.36 -9.35
CA PRO A 144 16.47 9.11 -8.69
C PRO A 144 15.32 8.61 -7.81
N CYS A 145 14.96 7.34 -7.96
CA CYS A 145 13.96 6.68 -7.13
C CYS A 145 14.52 5.35 -6.63
N ALA A 146 14.37 5.11 -5.34
CA ALA A 146 14.83 3.89 -4.70
C ALA A 146 13.73 3.33 -3.79
N GLY A 147 13.68 2.01 -3.69
CA GLY A 147 12.77 1.28 -2.80
C GLY A 147 13.51 0.17 -2.10
N ILE A 148 13.17 -0.10 -0.84
CA ILE A 148 13.69 -1.25 -0.11
C ILE A 148 12.56 -1.90 0.67
N GLU A 149 12.53 -3.22 0.62
CA GLU A 149 11.49 -4.03 1.23
C GLU A 149 12.11 -5.15 2.06
N TRP A 150 11.57 -5.36 3.26
CA TRP A 150 11.93 -6.50 4.11
C TRP A 150 10.73 -6.92 4.98
N ARG A 151 10.91 -7.95 5.80
CA ARG A 151 9.90 -8.44 6.74
C ARG A 151 10.40 -8.38 8.19
N GLU A 152 9.49 -8.03 9.09
CA GLU A 152 9.62 -8.17 10.55
C GLU A 152 8.46 -9.02 11.05
N GLY A 153 8.72 -10.29 11.36
CA GLY A 153 7.67 -11.25 11.71
C GLY A 153 6.62 -11.37 10.60
N ARG A 154 5.39 -10.93 10.88
CA ARG A 154 4.27 -10.94 9.92
C ARG A 154 4.11 -9.63 9.14
N THR A 155 4.85 -8.59 9.52
CA THR A 155 4.72 -7.27 8.92
C THR A 155 5.74 -7.13 7.80
N ARG A 156 5.24 -6.85 6.61
CA ARG A 156 6.02 -6.42 5.46
C ARG A 156 6.25 -4.92 5.57
N ILE A 157 7.52 -4.51 5.47
CA ILE A 157 7.93 -3.12 5.51
C ILE A 157 8.49 -2.75 4.16
N VAL A 158 8.01 -1.64 3.63
CA VAL A 158 8.46 -1.12 2.36
C VAL A 158 8.70 0.37 2.51
N VAL A 159 9.92 0.79 2.16
CA VAL A 159 10.36 2.18 2.17
C VAL A 159 10.63 2.58 0.73
N ARG A 160 10.03 3.67 0.27
CA ARG A 160 10.31 4.24 -1.05
C ARG A 160 10.63 5.72 -0.94
N ALA A 161 11.60 6.17 -1.71
CA ALA A 161 12.00 7.56 -1.70
C ALA A 161 12.50 8.05 -3.06
N LYS A 162 12.26 9.34 -3.32
CA LYS A 162 12.84 10.10 -4.43
C LYS A 162 14.28 10.52 -4.11
N THR A 163 15.16 9.53 -3.96
CA THR A 163 16.55 9.72 -3.55
C THR A 163 17.46 8.63 -4.12
N SER A 164 18.77 8.76 -3.87
CA SER A 164 19.74 7.73 -4.23
C SER A 164 19.57 6.45 -3.39
N PRO A 165 19.95 5.27 -3.90
CA PRO A 165 19.91 4.02 -3.14
C PRO A 165 20.71 4.10 -1.82
N PHE A 166 21.87 4.75 -1.83
CA PHE A 166 22.71 4.90 -0.63
C PHE A 166 22.01 5.69 0.47
N GLU A 167 21.29 6.76 0.10
CA GLU A 167 20.56 7.56 1.07
C GLU A 167 19.34 6.80 1.61
N LEU A 168 18.62 6.08 0.74
CA LEU A 168 17.53 5.20 1.16
C LEU A 168 18.01 4.12 2.14
N ILE A 169 19.16 3.50 1.88
CA ILE A 169 19.74 2.48 2.76
C ILE A 169 19.99 3.07 4.15
N LYS A 170 20.60 4.25 4.25
CA LYS A 170 20.82 4.91 5.56
C LYS A 170 19.50 5.15 6.31
N ILE A 171 18.46 5.62 5.61
CA ILE A 171 17.14 5.81 6.19
C ILE A 171 16.60 4.48 6.72
N ALA A 172 16.59 3.43 5.90
CA ALA A 172 16.06 2.12 6.27
C ALA A 172 16.86 1.46 7.41
N GLU A 173 18.19 1.53 7.38
CA GLU A 173 19.05 1.03 8.45
C GLU A 173 18.80 1.74 9.78
N SER A 174 18.47 3.04 9.74
CA SER A 174 18.18 3.83 10.94
C SER A 174 16.84 3.50 11.61
N MET A 175 15.94 2.82 10.89
CA MET A 175 14.67 2.32 11.43
C MET A 175 14.88 1.07 12.29
N LEU A 176 16.01 0.39 12.13
CA LEU A 176 16.33 -0.87 12.77
C LEU A 176 17.34 -0.64 13.88
N ARG A 177 17.05 -1.19 15.07
CA ARG A 177 17.99 -1.24 16.19
C ARG A 177 18.93 -2.42 16.05
#